data_AF-A0A0M5K7A6-F1
#
_entry.id   AF-A0A0M5K7A6-F1
#
_cell.length_a   1.000
_cell.length_b   1.000
_cell.length_c   1.000
_cell.angle_alpha   90.00
_cell.angle_beta   90.00
_cell.angle_gamma   90.00
#
_symmetry.space_group_name_H-M   'P 1'
#
loop_
_entity.id
_entity.type
_entity.pdbx_description
1 polymer ?
#
loop_
_entity_poly.entity_id
_entity_poly.type
_entity_poly.pdbx_seq_one_letter_code
_entity_poly.pdbx_strand_id
1 'polypeptide(L)'
;MSGGHLSKDFFELIKSIGECKSKQEEDKILAAEVATLRQRFTEQLSPKKMKEAVVRMMYAEMLGHNADFGHIHAVNMSQQTNLIAKRVG
;
A
#
# COMPACT_ATOMS: atom_id res chain seq x y z
N MET A 1 12.48 15.40 13.15
CA MET A 1 12.27 14.83 11.80
C MET A 1 10.82 14.37 11.71
N SER A 2 9.89 15.30 11.56
CA SER A 2 8.44 15.01 11.49
C SER A 2 8.09 14.51 10.09
N GLY A 3 7.54 13.29 10.01
CA GLY A 3 7.18 12.59 8.77
C GLY A 3 5.99 13.19 8.03
N GLY A 4 6.09 14.44 7.57
CA GLY A 4 5.04 15.15 6.82
C GLY A 4 4.69 14.59 5.43
N HIS A 5 5.20 13.41 5.06
CA HIS A 5 5.04 12.82 3.73
C HIS A 5 4.34 11.45 3.70
N LEU A 6 4.05 10.84 4.85
CA LEU A 6 3.34 9.56 4.93
C LEU A 6 1.86 9.80 5.20
N SER A 7 0.97 9.02 4.56
CA SER A 7 -0.43 9.04 4.94
C SER A 7 -0.59 8.47 6.35
N LYS A 8 -1.66 8.90 7.04
CA LYS A 8 -1.97 8.38 8.37
C LYS A 8 -2.15 6.85 8.33
N ASP A 9 -2.91 6.35 7.37
CA ASP A 9 -3.18 4.92 7.19
C ASP A 9 -1.88 4.12 6.96
N PHE A 10 -0.94 4.65 6.16
CA PHE A 10 0.33 3.95 5.92
C PHE A 10 1.26 3.98 7.15
N PHE A 11 1.30 5.11 7.86
CA PHE A 11 2.05 5.20 9.11
C PHE A 11 1.49 4.22 10.16
N GLU A 12 0.18 4.12 10.30
CA GLU A 12 -0.48 3.18 11.20
C GLU A 12 -0.16 1.73 10.82
N LEU A 13 -0.20 1.38 9.53
CA LEU A 13 0.20 0.06 9.05
C LEU A 13 1.65 -0.29 9.44
N ILE A 14 2.61 0.59 9.14
CA ILE A 14 4.03 0.37 9.46
C ILE A 14 4.20 0.23 10.97
N LYS A 15 3.53 1.07 11.75
CA LYS A 15 3.59 1.01 13.22
C LYS A 15 3.05 -0.31 13.74
N SER A 16 1.87 -0.74 13.28
CA SER A 16 1.26 -2.01 13.70
C SER A 16 2.13 -3.22 13.34
N ILE A 17 2.78 -3.22 12.17
CA ILE A 17 3.74 -4.26 11.79
C ILE A 17 5.00 -4.19 12.67
N GLY A 18 5.56 -3.02 12.90
CA GLY A 18 6.77 -2.85 13.73
C GLY A 18 6.56 -3.21 15.22
N GLU A 19 5.32 -3.12 15.71
CA GLU A 19 4.94 -3.47 17.10
C GLU A 19 4.46 -4.92 17.26
N CYS A 20 4.33 -5.68 16.16
CA CYS A 20 3.90 -7.08 16.24
C CYS A 20 4.95 -7.95 16.94
N LYS A 21 4.50 -8.98 17.67
CA LYS A 21 5.37 -9.85 18.48
C LYS A 21 5.55 -11.23 17.89
N SER A 22 4.85 -11.56 16.81
CA SER A 22 4.88 -12.86 16.18
C SER A 22 4.52 -12.77 14.70
N LYS A 23 5.02 -13.73 13.90
CA LYS A 23 4.66 -13.83 12.48
C LYS A 23 3.15 -14.00 12.28
N GLN A 24 2.48 -14.70 13.19
CA GLN A 24 1.02 -14.87 13.15
C GLN A 24 0.27 -13.55 13.34
N GLU A 25 0.79 -12.62 14.14
CA GLU A 25 0.21 -11.27 14.28
C GLU A 25 0.46 -10.43 13.02
N GLU A 26 1.69 -10.46 12.51
CA GLU A 26 2.07 -9.80 11.25
C GLU A 26 1.17 -10.26 10.10
N ASP A 27 0.99 -11.58 9.95
CA ASP A 27 0.19 -12.18 8.89
C ASP A 27 -1.29 -11.78 8.97
N LYS A 28 -1.83 -11.64 10.20
CA LYS A 28 -3.21 -11.16 10.42
C LYS A 28 -3.37 -9.70 10.00
N ILE A 29 -2.40 -8.85 10.35
CA ILE A 29 -2.42 -7.42 9.99
C ILE A 29 -2.35 -7.28 8.46
N LEU A 30 -1.43 -8.00 7.81
CA LEU A 30 -1.29 -7.93 6.36
C LEU A 30 -2.47 -8.55 5.62
N ALA A 31 -3.07 -9.64 6.11
CA ALA A 31 -4.29 -10.19 5.53
C ALA A 31 -5.45 -9.19 5.55
N ALA A 32 -5.61 -8.44 6.65
CA ALA A 32 -6.62 -7.39 6.77
C ALA A 32 -6.33 -6.20 5.82
N GLU A 33 -5.06 -5.78 5.72
CA GLU A 33 -4.65 -4.72 4.79
C GLU A 33 -4.87 -5.14 3.34
N VAL A 34 -4.52 -6.36 2.95
CA VAL A 34 -4.74 -6.89 1.60
C VAL A 34 -6.24 -6.92 1.26
N ALA A 35 -7.10 -7.35 2.17
CA ALA A 35 -8.55 -7.30 1.98
C ALA A 35 -9.05 -5.86 1.78
N THR A 36 -8.53 -4.92 2.57
CA THR A 36 -8.85 -3.49 2.48
C THR A 36 -8.42 -2.92 1.12
N LEU A 37 -7.19 -3.21 0.67
CA LEU A 37 -6.66 -2.76 -0.62
C LEU A 37 -7.47 -3.31 -1.78
N ARG A 38 -7.90 -4.58 -1.70
CA ARG A 38 -8.73 -5.21 -2.73
C ARG A 38 -10.04 -4.45 -2.94
N GLN A 39 -10.70 -4.03 -1.86
CA GLN A 39 -11.89 -3.19 -1.95
C GLN A 39 -11.54 -1.79 -2.48
N ARG A 40 -10.48 -1.17 -1.96
CA ARG A 40 -10.11 0.21 -2.29
C ARG A 40 -9.75 0.41 -3.77
N PHE A 41 -9.18 -0.61 -4.43
CA PHE A 41 -8.91 -0.55 -5.87
C PHE A 41 -10.16 -0.65 -6.76
N THR A 42 -11.31 -1.07 -6.22
CA THR A 42 -12.59 -1.03 -6.95
C THR A 42 -13.21 0.37 -7.01
N GLU A 43 -12.75 1.28 -6.15
CA GLU A 43 -13.27 2.64 -6.03
C GLU A 43 -12.52 3.63 -6.93
N GLN A 44 -13.16 4.75 -7.27
CA GLN A 44 -12.49 5.85 -7.97
C GLN A 44 -11.65 6.67 -6.99
N LEU A 45 -10.37 6.32 -6.87
CA LEU A 45 -9.43 7.01 -5.98
C LEU A 45 -8.85 8.28 -6.62
N SER A 46 -8.60 9.30 -5.80
CA SER A 46 -7.78 10.43 -6.20
C SER A 46 -6.32 9.99 -6.43
N PRO A 47 -5.53 10.68 -7.26
CA PRO A 47 -4.14 10.29 -7.54
C PRO A 47 -3.27 10.10 -6.29
N LYS A 48 -3.49 10.92 -5.25
CA LYS A 48 -2.80 10.79 -3.96
C LYS A 48 -3.16 9.48 -3.25
N LYS A 49 -4.45 9.12 -3.22
CA LYS A 49 -4.94 7.87 -2.61
C LYS A 49 -4.55 6.64 -3.41
N MET A 50 -4.52 6.73 -4.74
CA MET A 50 -4.04 5.66 -5.62
C MET A 50 -2.57 5.36 -5.36
N LYS A 51 -1.72 6.40 -5.31
CA LYS A 51 -0.30 6.27 -4.95
C LYS A 51 -0.12 5.54 -3.62
N GLU A 52 -0.87 5.96 -2.62
CA GLU A 52 -0.82 5.38 -1.28
C GLU A 52 -1.22 3.89 -1.28
N ALA A 53 -2.30 3.54 -1.98
CA ALA A 53 -2.75 2.16 -2.11
C ALA A 53 -1.69 1.28 -2.81
N VAL A 54 -1.04 1.78 -3.87
CA VAL A 54 0.03 1.06 -4.57
C VAL A 54 1.27 0.86 -3.68
N VAL A 55 1.67 1.87 -2.91
CA VAL A 55 2.81 1.74 -1.97
C VAL A 55 2.50 0.72 -0.86
N ARG A 56 1.27 0.74 -0.30
CA ARG A 56 0.85 -0.24 0.72
C ARG A 56 0.77 -1.66 0.15
N MET A 57 0.30 -1.80 -1.09
CA MET A 57 0.29 -3.06 -1.83
C MET A 57 1.71 -3.62 -2.01
N MET A 58 2.65 -2.80 -2.50
CA MET A 58 4.06 -3.18 -2.64
C MET A 58 4.67 -3.60 -1.30
N TYR A 59 4.33 -2.91 -0.21
CA TYR A 59 4.80 -3.26 1.14
C TYR A 59 4.29 -4.64 1.59
N ALA A 60 3.03 -4.97 1.31
CA ALA A 60 2.49 -6.29 1.61
C ALA A 60 3.22 -7.40 0.81
N GLU A 61 3.51 -7.17 -0.48
CA GLU A 61 4.27 -8.11 -1.31
C GLU A 61 5.70 -8.31 -0.82
N MET A 62 6.38 -7.25 -0.38
CA MET A 62 7.73 -7.35 0.23
C MET A 62 7.75 -8.22 1.49
N LEU A 63 6.63 -8.30 2.22
CA LEU A 63 6.47 -9.14 3.41
C LEU A 63 5.91 -10.54 3.07
N GLY A 64 5.78 -10.87 1.79
CA GLY A 64 5.43 -12.20 1.28
C GLY A 64 3.93 -12.43 1.06
N HIS A 65 3.09 -11.39 1.09
CA HIS A 65 1.65 -11.51 0.88
C HIS A 65 1.28 -11.19 -0.57
N ASN A 66 0.53 -12.08 -1.22
CA ASN A 66 0.10 -11.87 -2.60
C ASN A 66 -0.91 -10.70 -2.71
N ALA A 67 -0.60 -9.73 -3.58
CA ALA A 67 -1.48 -8.61 -3.90
C ALA A 67 -1.57 -8.31 -5.42
N ASP A 68 -1.51 -9.38 -6.23
CA ASP A 68 -1.62 -9.39 -7.70
C ASP A 68 -2.74 -8.51 -8.29
N PHE A 69 -3.90 -8.43 -7.62
CA PHE A 69 -5.03 -7.59 -8.01
C PHE A 69 -4.66 -6.10 -8.19
N GLY A 70 -3.62 -5.63 -7.52
CA GLY A 70 -3.15 -4.24 -7.58
C GLY A 70 -2.18 -3.94 -8.73
N HIS A 71 -1.62 -4.96 -9.40
CA HIS A 71 -0.51 -4.78 -10.35
C HIS A 71 -0.85 -3.86 -11.52
N ILE A 72 -2.06 -3.99 -12.09
CA ILE A 72 -2.49 -3.14 -13.20
C ILE A 72 -2.53 -1.66 -12.82
N HIS A 73 -2.84 -1.35 -11.54
CA HIS A 73 -2.86 0.03 -11.06
C HIS A 73 -1.44 0.61 -10.97
N ALA A 74 -0.44 -0.20 -10.58
CA ALA A 74 0.97 0.21 -10.61
C ALA A 74 1.43 0.48 -12.05
N VAL A 75 1.14 -0.44 -12.99
CA VAL A 75 1.45 -0.24 -14.41
C VAL A 75 0.80 1.02 -14.98
N ASN A 76 -0.45 1.31 -14.62
CA ASN A 76 -1.12 2.54 -15.05
C ASN A 76 -0.48 3.80 -14.44
N MET A 77 0.05 3.71 -13.21
CA MET A 77 0.77 4.82 -12.59
C MET A 77 2.11 5.11 -13.27
N SER A 78 2.83 4.09 -13.74
CA SER A 78 4.12 4.26 -14.44
C SER A 78 3.99 5.03 -15.76
N GLN A 79 2.78 5.05 -16.33
CA GLN A 79 2.44 5.77 -17.57
C GLN A 79 2.04 7.23 -17.34
N GLN A 80 1.78 7.66 -16.10
CA GLN A 80 1.36 9.04 -15.83
C GLN A 80 2.48 10.05 -16.12
N THR A 81 2.14 11.25 -16.59
CA THR A 81 3.13 12.31 -16.86
C THR A 81 3.78 12.86 -15.57
N ASN A 82 3.12 12.68 -14.42
CA ASN A 82 3.64 13.07 -13.12
C ASN A 82 4.80 12.16 -12.68
N LEU A 83 5.99 12.73 -12.49
CA LEU A 83 7.21 12.00 -12.10
C LEU A 83 7.07 11.25 -10.77
N ILE A 84 6.27 11.75 -9.84
CA ILE A 84 6.02 11.08 -8.55
C ILE A 84 5.20 9.80 -8.74
N ALA A 85 4.24 9.82 -9.66
CA ALA A 85 3.45 8.64 -9.99
C ALA A 85 4.31 7.60 -10.75
N LYS A 86 5.15 8.05 -11.69
CA LYS A 86 6.10 7.19 -12.40
C LYS A 86 7.10 6.46 -11.52
N ARG A 87 7.49 7.06 -10.39
CA ARG A 87 8.42 6.43 -9.45
C ARG A 87 7.75 5.31 -8.64
N VAL A 88 6.44 5.39 -8.45
CA VAL A 88 5.68 4.49 -7.58
C VAL A 88 5.14 3.30 -8.36
N GLY A 89 4.71 3.53 -9.60
CA GLY A 89 4.33 2.47 -10.52
C GLY A 89 5.54 1.79 -11.15
#